data_AF-A0A2E2TXK6-F1
#
_entry.id   AF-A0A2E2TXK6-F1
#
_cell.length_a   1.000
_cell.length_b   1.000
_cell.length_c   1.000
_cell.angle_alpha   90.00
_cell.angle_beta   90.00
_cell.angle_gamma   90.00
#
_symmetry.space_group_name_H-M   'P 1'
#
loop_
_entity.id
_entity.type
_entity.pdbx_description
1 polymer ?
#
loop_
_entity_poly.entity_id
_entity_poly.type
_entity_poly.pdbx_seq_one_letter_code
_entity_poly.pdbx_strand_id
1 'polypeptide(L)'
;MDLVEQIEALLPQTQCGRCDYAACNPYAQALANGEAQVNQCAPGGTPTMQALASLLDRPEVPLSAERLAVAAQPLKAAHVIADQCIGCAMCLRVCPTDAIIGAPKRLHVVLTDDCTGCDLCAPACPVDCIEMIPHPNHHRQERVKNPLMEIKALHSQALHIKRQRRLEKENAEKAERKKHLSIKRNIAASVARAKAKKRQLNGTEENTNAV
;
A
#
# COMPACT_ATOMS: atom_id res chain seq x y z
N MET A 1 24.98 3.99 2.74
CA MET A 1 23.62 3.69 3.18
C MET A 1 23.17 4.87 4.02
N ASP A 2 22.14 5.58 3.57
CA ASP A 2 21.60 6.74 4.30
C ASP A 2 20.97 6.29 5.64
N LEU A 3 20.81 7.20 6.59
CA LEU A 3 20.27 6.89 7.92
C LEU A 3 18.86 6.28 7.82
N VAL A 4 18.01 6.79 6.91
CA VAL A 4 16.66 6.24 6.69
C VAL A 4 16.73 4.78 6.25
N GLU A 5 17.65 4.44 5.34
CA GLU A 5 17.84 3.08 4.85
C GLU A 5 18.30 2.14 5.98
N GLN A 6 19.18 2.62 6.87
CA GLN A 6 19.64 1.85 8.03
C GLN A 6 18.51 1.60 9.02
N ILE A 7 17.69 2.61 9.32
CA ILE A 7 16.51 2.48 10.19
C ILE A 7 15.52 1.49 9.58
N GLU A 8 15.22 1.64 8.29
CA GLU A 8 14.26 0.81 7.60
C GLU A 8 14.69 -0.67 7.59
N ALA A 9 15.97 -0.96 7.43
CA ALA A 9 16.51 -2.33 7.48
C ALA A 9 16.28 -3.03 8.84
N LEU A 10 16.13 -2.26 9.94
CA LEU A 10 15.83 -2.80 11.27
C LEU A 10 14.33 -3.08 11.49
N LEU A 11 13.47 -2.57 10.60
CA LEU A 11 12.03 -2.78 10.69
C LEU A 11 11.63 -4.16 10.15
N PRO A 12 10.53 -4.77 10.63
CA PRO A 12 10.10 -6.09 10.21
C PRO A 12 9.50 -6.15 8.79
N GLN A 13 9.51 -5.03 8.06
CA GLN A 13 9.05 -4.91 6.67
C GLN A 13 7.64 -5.47 6.40
N THR A 14 6.75 -5.41 7.40
CA THR A 14 5.37 -5.90 7.25
C THR A 14 4.47 -4.96 6.46
N GLN A 15 4.83 -3.66 6.39
CA GLN A 15 4.05 -2.60 5.75
C GLN A 15 2.61 -2.46 6.28
N CYS A 16 2.38 -2.81 7.55
CA CYS A 16 1.02 -2.89 8.12
C CYS A 16 0.45 -1.56 8.64
N GLY A 17 1.29 -0.54 8.83
CA GLY A 17 0.90 0.77 9.34
C GLY A 17 0.39 0.82 10.79
N ARG A 18 0.63 -0.21 11.59
CA ARG A 18 0.26 -0.25 13.03
C ARG A 18 1.05 0.73 13.92
N CYS A 19 1.99 1.47 13.35
CA CYS A 19 2.77 2.53 13.99
C CYS A 19 2.28 3.93 13.58
N ASP A 20 1.09 4.05 12.97
CA ASP A 20 0.49 5.31 12.51
C ASP A 20 1.13 5.92 11.25
N TYR A 21 2.07 5.20 10.63
CA TYR A 21 2.68 5.54 9.35
C TYR A 21 2.20 4.61 8.24
N ALA A 22 2.14 5.09 7.00
CA ALA A 22 1.60 4.31 5.88
C ALA A 22 2.40 3.03 5.55
N ALA A 23 3.70 3.00 5.86
CA ALA A 23 4.61 1.90 5.57
C ALA A 23 5.86 1.99 6.47
N CYS A 24 6.80 1.07 6.32
CA CYS A 24 8.07 1.07 7.06
C CYS A 24 8.93 2.30 6.73
N ASN A 25 9.04 2.69 5.45
CA ASN A 25 9.87 3.82 5.03
C ASN A 25 9.41 5.18 5.63
N PRO A 26 8.13 5.58 5.61
CA PRO A 26 7.69 6.81 6.29
C PRO A 26 7.95 6.83 7.79
N TYR A 27 7.81 5.69 8.48
CA TYR A 27 8.20 5.59 9.90
C TYR A 27 9.71 5.77 10.08
N ALA A 28 10.52 5.19 9.19
CA ALA A 28 11.97 5.37 9.20
C ALA A 28 12.39 6.82 8.98
N GLN A 29 11.73 7.54 8.06
CA GLN A 29 11.94 8.98 7.84
C GLN A 29 11.60 9.79 9.09
N ALA A 30 10.43 9.55 9.70
CA ALA A 30 10.03 10.26 10.91
C ALA A 30 10.98 9.98 12.10
N LEU A 31 11.50 8.76 12.22
CA LEU A 31 12.55 8.44 13.19
C LEU A 31 13.83 9.24 12.91
N ALA A 32 14.32 9.26 11.67
CA ALA A 32 15.51 10.01 11.28
C ALA A 32 15.36 11.51 11.57
N ASN A 33 14.16 12.07 11.34
CA ASN A 33 13.85 13.48 11.60
C ASN A 33 13.61 13.80 13.08
N GLY A 34 13.54 12.81 13.97
CA GLY A 34 13.24 13.01 15.39
C GLY A 34 11.76 13.26 15.70
N GLU A 35 10.87 12.97 14.74
CA GLU A 35 9.42 13.19 14.81
C GLU A 35 8.67 11.98 15.41
N ALA A 36 9.33 10.81 15.48
CA ALA A 36 8.74 9.56 15.98
C ALA A 36 9.52 8.95 17.15
N GLN A 37 8.82 8.13 17.94
CA GLN A 37 9.40 7.35 19.04
C GLN A 37 9.82 5.95 18.56
N VAL A 38 10.89 5.40 19.11
CA VAL A 38 11.46 4.09 18.73
C VAL A 38 10.58 2.88 19.08
N ASN A 39 9.58 3.06 19.94
CA ASN A 39 8.73 2.00 20.50
C ASN A 39 7.35 1.86 19.82
N GLN A 40 7.16 2.41 18.63
CA GLN A 40 5.86 2.42 17.95
C GLN A 40 5.62 1.16 17.09
N CYS A 41 6.68 0.44 16.70
CA CYS A 41 6.56 -0.73 15.84
C CYS A 41 6.03 -1.96 16.60
N ALA A 42 4.70 -2.13 16.64
CA ALA A 42 4.07 -3.28 17.29
C ALA A 42 4.54 -4.64 16.75
N PRO A 43 4.65 -4.86 15.42
CA PRO A 43 5.17 -6.13 14.91
C PRO A 43 6.66 -6.33 15.18
N GLY A 44 7.45 -5.27 15.38
CA GLY A 44 8.89 -5.38 15.65
C GLY A 44 9.18 -5.75 17.10
N GLY A 45 8.30 -5.34 18.02
CA GLY A 45 8.43 -5.63 19.45
C GLY A 45 9.65 -4.97 20.08
N THR A 46 10.03 -5.46 21.26
CA THR A 46 11.21 -5.00 22.00
C THR A 46 12.51 -5.09 21.19
N PRO A 47 12.81 -6.17 20.44
CA PRO A 47 14.07 -6.26 19.70
C PRO A 47 14.26 -5.14 18.67
N THR A 48 13.20 -4.81 17.91
CA THR A 48 13.25 -3.68 16.96
C THR A 48 13.42 -2.35 17.71
N MET A 49 12.70 -2.12 18.80
CA MET A 49 12.85 -0.90 19.59
C MET A 49 14.29 -0.72 20.09
N GLN A 50 14.91 -1.77 20.64
CA GLN A 50 16.28 -1.73 21.13
C GLN A 50 17.29 -1.45 20.01
N ALA A 51 17.13 -2.10 18.85
CA ALA A 51 17.98 -1.86 17.70
C ALA A 51 17.86 -0.41 17.19
N LEU A 52 16.64 0.13 17.16
CA LEU A 52 16.38 1.52 16.77
C LEU A 52 16.95 2.52 17.80
N ALA A 53 16.74 2.27 19.09
CA ALA A 53 17.28 3.08 20.18
C ALA A 53 18.81 3.15 20.11
N SER A 54 19.45 2.00 19.90
CA SER A 54 20.91 1.90 19.74
C SER A 54 21.42 2.60 18.48
N LEU A 55 20.73 2.49 17.34
CA LEU A 55 21.14 3.12 16.09
C LEU A 55 21.03 4.66 16.16
N LEU A 56 19.98 5.16 16.82
CA LEU A 56 19.64 6.58 16.88
C LEU A 56 20.24 7.31 18.09
N ASP A 57 20.97 6.60 18.94
CA ASP A 57 21.46 7.08 20.24
C ASP A 57 20.33 7.72 21.09
N ARG A 58 19.23 6.98 21.24
CA ARG A 58 18.04 7.38 22.00
C ARG A 58 17.80 6.44 23.18
N PRO A 59 17.21 6.92 24.28
CA PRO A 59 16.86 6.05 25.40
C PRO A 59 15.86 4.97 24.95
N GLU A 60 16.04 3.76 25.47
CA GLU A 60 15.05 2.70 25.32
C GLU A 60 13.74 3.12 25.99
N VAL A 61 12.64 3.03 25.26
CA VAL A 61 11.29 3.29 25.77
C VAL A 61 10.49 2.00 25.66
N PRO A 62 9.91 1.48 26.76
CA PRO A 62 9.07 0.29 26.69
C PRO A 62 7.90 0.45 25.73
N LEU A 63 7.54 -0.63 25.05
CA LEU A 63 6.31 -0.68 24.25
C LEU A 63 5.09 -0.73 25.19
N SER A 64 3.95 -0.21 24.73
CA SER A 64 2.69 -0.40 25.45
C SER A 64 2.30 -1.88 25.52
N ALA A 65 1.49 -2.25 26.52
CA ALA A 65 0.99 -3.61 26.67
C ALA A 65 0.28 -4.12 25.41
N GLU A 66 -0.47 -3.26 24.72
CA GLU A 66 -1.16 -3.56 23.46
C GLU A 66 -0.17 -3.92 22.33
N ARG A 67 0.90 -3.13 22.17
CA ARG A 67 1.92 -3.38 21.15
C ARG A 67 2.73 -4.65 21.47
N LEU A 68 3.01 -4.90 22.75
CA LEU A 68 3.62 -6.15 23.19
C LEU A 68 2.72 -7.35 22.92
N ALA A 69 1.42 -7.23 23.14
CA ALA A 69 0.46 -8.28 22.83
C ALA A 69 0.46 -8.62 21.34
N VAL A 70 0.57 -7.63 20.44
CA VAL A 70 0.71 -7.83 18.99
C VAL A 70 2.04 -8.50 18.63
N ALA A 71 3.16 -8.03 19.20
CA ALA A 71 4.47 -8.67 19.01
C ALA A 71 4.46 -10.13 19.47
N ALA A 72 3.68 -10.42 20.51
CA ALA A 72 3.42 -11.73 21.06
C ALA A 72 2.21 -12.43 20.40
N GLN A 73 1.90 -12.16 19.14
CA GLN A 73 1.04 -13.02 18.31
C GLN A 73 1.90 -13.87 17.36
N PRO A 74 1.46 -15.09 16.98
CA PRO A 74 2.19 -15.85 15.98
C PRO A 74 2.11 -15.12 14.64
N LEU A 75 3.12 -15.37 13.79
CA LEU A 75 3.03 -14.93 12.40
C LEU A 75 1.81 -15.57 11.75
N LYS A 76 1.05 -14.76 11.02
CA LYS A 76 -0.13 -15.20 10.28
C LYS A 76 0.05 -14.96 8.80
N ALA A 77 -0.63 -15.75 7.99
CA ALA A 77 -0.77 -15.56 6.56
C ALA A 77 -2.27 -15.40 6.23
N ALA A 78 -2.57 -14.59 5.22
CA ALA A 78 -3.92 -14.52 4.69
C ALA A 78 -4.26 -15.82 3.95
N HIS A 79 -5.49 -16.29 4.07
CA HIS A 79 -6.05 -17.43 3.36
C HIS A 79 -7.40 -17.04 2.79
N VAL A 80 -7.59 -17.21 1.49
CA VAL A 80 -8.87 -16.92 0.82
C VAL A 80 -9.72 -18.17 0.82
N ILE A 81 -10.93 -18.07 1.37
CA ILE A 81 -11.91 -19.16 1.30
C ILE A 81 -12.49 -19.19 -0.11
N ALA A 82 -12.16 -20.26 -0.84
CA ALA A 82 -12.30 -20.28 -2.30
C ALA A 82 -13.74 -20.23 -2.80
N ASP A 83 -14.66 -20.85 -2.07
CA ASP A 83 -16.10 -20.92 -2.36
C ASP A 83 -16.84 -19.59 -2.14
N GLN A 84 -16.31 -18.72 -1.28
CA GLN A 84 -16.91 -17.43 -0.95
C GLN A 84 -16.32 -16.26 -1.75
N CYS A 85 -15.18 -16.44 -2.40
CA CYS A 85 -14.52 -15.37 -3.15
C CYS A 85 -15.28 -15.00 -4.44
N ILE A 86 -15.85 -13.79 -4.47
CA ILE A 86 -16.58 -13.26 -5.63
C ILE A 86 -15.70 -12.62 -6.72
N GLY A 87 -14.37 -12.59 -6.55
CA GLY A 87 -13.46 -12.03 -7.56
C GLY A 87 -13.49 -10.50 -7.69
N CYS A 88 -13.76 -9.76 -6.60
CA CYS A 88 -13.88 -8.29 -6.61
C CYS A 88 -12.55 -7.51 -6.76
N ALA A 89 -11.40 -8.17 -6.60
CA ALA A 89 -10.04 -7.62 -6.64
C ALA A 89 -9.71 -6.52 -5.60
N MET A 90 -10.52 -6.34 -4.55
CA MET A 90 -10.24 -5.34 -3.50
C MET A 90 -9.00 -5.69 -2.68
N CYS A 91 -8.81 -6.97 -2.34
CA CYS A 91 -7.65 -7.47 -1.62
C CYS A 91 -6.32 -7.22 -2.37
N LEU A 92 -6.30 -7.32 -3.71
CA LEU A 92 -5.14 -7.01 -4.55
C LEU A 92 -4.74 -5.52 -4.43
N ARG A 93 -5.70 -4.62 -4.23
CA ARG A 93 -5.44 -3.17 -4.13
C ARG A 93 -4.85 -2.75 -2.79
N VAL A 94 -5.02 -3.55 -1.74
CA VAL A 94 -4.50 -3.24 -0.40
C VAL A 94 -3.30 -4.08 0.00
N CYS A 95 -3.02 -5.19 -0.70
CA CYS A 95 -1.85 -6.01 -0.43
C CYS A 95 -0.56 -5.22 -0.72
N PRO A 96 0.27 -4.92 0.28
CA PRO A 96 1.43 -4.05 0.10
C PRO A 96 2.59 -4.74 -0.64
N THR A 97 2.61 -6.06 -0.70
CA THR A 97 3.70 -6.85 -1.32
C THR A 97 3.27 -7.59 -2.58
N ASP A 98 2.05 -7.36 -3.09
CA ASP A 98 1.49 -8.13 -4.23
C ASP A 98 1.41 -9.65 -3.99
N ALA A 99 1.38 -10.11 -2.73
CA ALA A 99 1.27 -11.52 -2.37
C ALA A 99 -0.06 -12.18 -2.78
N ILE A 100 -1.06 -11.41 -3.19
CA ILE A 100 -2.36 -11.94 -3.63
C ILE A 100 -2.42 -11.91 -5.15
N ILE A 101 -2.61 -13.08 -5.75
CA ILE A 101 -2.72 -13.27 -7.19
C ILE A 101 -4.15 -13.58 -7.59
N GLY A 102 -4.53 -13.16 -8.80
CA GLY A 102 -5.85 -13.43 -9.38
C GLY A 102 -6.24 -12.35 -10.38
N ALA A 103 -7.50 -12.38 -10.82
CA ALA A 103 -8.04 -11.44 -11.78
C ALA A 103 -9.50 -11.10 -11.44
N PRO A 104 -10.04 -9.96 -11.92
CA PRO A 104 -11.44 -9.64 -11.75
C PRO A 104 -12.35 -10.80 -12.20
N LYS A 105 -13.35 -11.12 -11.37
CA LYS A 105 -14.30 -12.24 -11.58
C LYS A 105 -13.63 -13.63 -11.58
N ARG A 106 -12.43 -13.76 -11.01
CA ARG A 106 -11.73 -15.03 -10.78
C ARG A 106 -11.39 -15.17 -9.30
N LEU A 107 -11.15 -16.41 -8.86
CA LEU A 107 -10.64 -16.70 -7.52
C LEU A 107 -9.30 -15.99 -7.30
N HIS A 108 -9.12 -15.43 -6.10
CA HIS A 108 -7.82 -14.92 -5.66
C HIS A 108 -7.15 -15.94 -4.73
N VAL A 109 -5.83 -16.03 -4.80
CA VAL A 109 -5.02 -16.93 -3.99
C VAL A 109 -3.86 -16.15 -3.38
N VAL A 110 -3.46 -16.52 -2.17
CA VAL A 110 -2.34 -15.89 -1.45
C VAL A 110 -1.10 -16.74 -1.63
N LEU A 111 -0.02 -16.12 -2.10
CA LEU A 111 1.33 -16.67 -2.05
C LEU A 111 1.86 -16.47 -0.62
N THR A 112 1.85 -17.54 0.18
CA THR A 112 2.16 -17.46 1.62
C THR A 112 3.57 -16.95 1.88
N ASP A 113 4.54 -17.29 1.03
CA ASP A 113 5.94 -16.89 1.21
C ASP A 113 6.13 -15.36 1.04
N ASP A 114 5.34 -14.74 0.17
CA ASP A 114 5.32 -13.29 -0.05
C ASP A 114 4.38 -12.55 0.92
N CYS A 115 3.54 -13.28 1.65
CA CYS A 115 2.60 -12.73 2.61
C CYS A 115 3.33 -12.32 3.90
N THR A 116 3.17 -11.05 4.27
CA THR A 116 3.76 -10.49 5.50
C THR A 116 2.90 -10.64 6.73
N GLY A 117 1.63 -11.07 6.57
CA GLY A 117 0.65 -11.08 7.64
C GLY A 117 0.17 -9.68 8.06
N CYS A 118 0.27 -8.68 7.18
CA CYS A 118 -0.12 -7.29 7.49
C CYS A 118 -1.60 -7.09 7.82
N ASP A 119 -2.46 -8.04 7.44
CA ASP A 119 -3.90 -8.06 7.74
C ASP A 119 -4.71 -6.94 7.04
N LEU A 120 -4.12 -6.23 6.08
CA LEU A 120 -4.83 -5.16 5.34
C LEU A 120 -5.93 -5.70 4.41
N CYS A 121 -5.79 -6.95 3.96
CA CYS A 121 -6.70 -7.56 3.00
C CYS A 121 -8.01 -8.08 3.61
N ALA A 122 -7.99 -8.55 4.86
CA ALA A 122 -9.18 -9.06 5.54
C ALA A 122 -10.30 -8.01 5.62
N PRO A 123 -10.09 -6.81 6.19
CA PRO A 123 -11.13 -5.78 6.24
C PRO A 123 -11.47 -5.17 4.87
N ALA A 124 -10.63 -5.38 3.84
CA ALA A 124 -10.92 -4.90 2.49
C ALA A 124 -11.81 -5.87 1.69
N CYS A 125 -12.04 -7.09 2.20
CA CYS A 125 -12.89 -8.07 1.55
C CYS A 125 -14.37 -7.76 1.83
N PRO A 126 -15.19 -7.46 0.81
CA PRO A 126 -16.59 -7.10 1.02
C PRO A 126 -17.50 -8.28 1.38
N VAL A 127 -16.97 -9.51 1.33
CA VAL A 127 -17.67 -10.76 1.64
C VAL A 127 -16.96 -11.55 2.74
N ASP A 128 -16.00 -10.91 3.42
CA ASP A 128 -15.25 -11.46 4.56
C ASP A 128 -14.62 -12.85 4.34
N CYS A 129 -14.35 -13.23 3.09
CA CYS A 129 -13.79 -14.55 2.73
C CYS A 129 -12.27 -14.67 2.94
N ILE A 130 -11.65 -13.87 3.83
CA ILE A 130 -10.21 -13.90 4.07
C ILE A 130 -9.95 -14.14 5.56
N GLU A 131 -9.30 -15.25 5.86
CA GLU A 131 -8.90 -15.62 7.22
C GLU A 131 -7.41 -15.41 7.42
N MET A 132 -7.03 -15.00 8.63
CA MET A 132 -5.63 -14.91 9.04
C MET A 132 -5.24 -16.17 9.82
N ILE A 133 -4.69 -17.15 9.09
CA ILE A 133 -4.27 -18.44 9.65
C ILE A 133 -2.82 -18.37 10.13
N PRO A 134 -2.38 -19.26 11.06
CA PRO A 134 -0.96 -19.39 11.38
C PRO A 134 -0.12 -19.60 10.12
N HIS A 135 1.00 -18.89 10.02
CA HIS A 135 1.86 -19.01 8.85
C HIS A 135 2.45 -20.43 8.77
N PRO A 136 2.26 -21.18 7.66
CA PRO A 136 2.62 -22.60 7.60
C PRO A 136 4.13 -22.84 7.78
N ASN A 137 4.95 -21.92 7.30
CA ASN A 137 6.41 -22.05 7.30
C ASN A 137 7.14 -21.17 8.33
N HIS A 138 6.43 -20.45 9.23
CA HIS A 138 7.09 -19.55 10.19
C HIS A 138 6.45 -19.65 11.58
N HIS A 139 7.12 -20.38 12.46
CA HIS A 139 6.73 -20.49 13.86
C HIS A 139 7.42 -19.41 14.68
N ARG A 140 6.69 -18.83 15.65
CA ARG A 140 7.10 -17.63 16.40
C ARG A 140 8.48 -17.78 17.08
N GLN A 141 8.85 -18.99 17.47
CA GLN A 141 10.11 -19.27 18.19
C GLN A 141 11.37 -18.86 17.39
N GLU A 142 11.25 -18.61 16.09
CA GLU A 142 12.36 -18.26 15.19
C GLU A 142 12.63 -16.74 15.05
N ARG A 143 11.90 -15.85 15.75
CA ARG A 143 12.17 -14.39 15.75
C ARG A 143 13.42 -13.96 16.51
N VAL A 144 14.11 -14.91 17.12
CA VAL A 144 15.48 -14.71 17.64
C VAL A 144 16.40 -14.58 16.45
N LYS A 145 17.03 -13.41 16.22
CA LYS A 145 18.01 -13.08 15.14
C LYS A 145 18.33 -14.27 14.20
N ASN A 146 17.35 -14.67 13.41
CA ASN A 146 17.46 -15.80 12.51
C ASN A 146 17.71 -15.19 11.13
N PRO A 147 18.84 -15.52 10.46
CA PRO A 147 19.13 -15.02 9.12
C PRO A 147 17.96 -15.15 8.15
N LEU A 148 17.12 -16.19 8.30
CA LEU A 148 15.93 -16.40 7.48
C LEU A 148 14.89 -15.27 7.60
N MET A 149 14.71 -14.69 8.80
CA MET A 149 13.74 -13.61 9.00
C MET A 149 14.24 -12.28 8.45
N GLU A 150 15.55 -12.04 8.51
CA GLU A 150 16.17 -10.89 7.88
C GLU A 150 16.05 -10.96 6.35
N ILE A 151 16.35 -12.13 5.75
CA ILE A 151 16.15 -12.39 4.32
C ILE A 151 14.68 -12.19 3.93
N LYS A 152 13.73 -12.68 4.74
CA LYS A 152 12.29 -12.48 4.48
C LYS A 152 11.88 -11.01 4.55
N ALA A 153 12.40 -10.26 5.51
CA ALA A 153 12.13 -8.83 5.63
C ALA A 153 12.65 -8.07 4.39
N LEU A 154 13.88 -8.37 3.95
CA LEU A 154 14.47 -7.81 2.73
C LEU A 154 13.66 -8.17 1.48
N HIS A 155 13.22 -9.42 1.34
CA HIS A 155 12.35 -9.87 0.24
C HIS A 155 11.02 -9.11 0.22
N SER A 156 10.37 -9.01 1.38
CA SER A 156 9.14 -8.23 1.54
C SER A 156 9.31 -6.77 1.15
N GLN A 157 10.40 -6.14 1.57
CA GLN A 157 10.75 -4.76 1.19
C GLN A 157 10.90 -4.64 -0.32
N ALA A 158 11.65 -5.56 -0.95
CA ALA A 158 11.85 -5.56 -2.40
C ALA A 158 10.52 -5.68 -3.17
N LEU A 159 9.62 -6.56 -2.73
CA LEU A 159 8.28 -6.69 -3.30
C LEU A 159 7.45 -5.42 -3.14
N HIS A 160 7.51 -4.79 -1.96
CA HIS A 160 6.82 -3.53 -1.70
C HIS A 160 7.30 -2.42 -2.64
N ILE A 161 8.61 -2.25 -2.78
CA ILE A 161 9.22 -1.26 -3.69
C ILE A 161 8.81 -1.54 -5.14
N LYS A 162 8.82 -2.80 -5.56
CA LYS A 162 8.39 -3.21 -6.91
C LYS A 162 6.93 -2.83 -7.17
N ARG A 163 6.05 -3.05 -6.20
CA ARG A 163 4.64 -2.64 -6.28
C ARG A 163 4.51 -1.11 -6.38
N GLN A 164 5.21 -0.34 -5.54
CA GLN A 164 5.12 1.13 -5.59
C GLN A 164 5.53 1.67 -6.96
N ARG A 165 6.67 1.21 -7.50
CA ARG A 165 7.12 1.60 -8.85
C ARG A 165 6.09 1.27 -9.93
N ARG A 166 5.42 0.12 -9.83
CA ARG A 166 4.33 -0.26 -10.75
C ARG A 166 3.15 0.69 -10.63
N LEU A 167 2.70 0.99 -9.41
CA LEU A 167 1.58 1.91 -9.17
C LEU A 167 1.89 3.33 -9.61
N GLU A 168 3.10 3.83 -9.37
CA GLU A 168 3.58 5.14 -9.85
C GLU A 168 3.50 5.24 -11.37
N LYS A 169 4.01 4.22 -12.08
CA LYS A 169 3.94 4.15 -13.54
C LYS A 169 2.49 4.14 -14.03
N GLU A 170 1.65 3.26 -13.48
CA GLU A 170 0.23 3.20 -13.85
C GLU A 170 -0.50 4.53 -13.58
N ASN A 171 -0.18 5.20 -12.47
CA ASN A 171 -0.79 6.48 -12.10
C ASN A 171 -0.33 7.61 -13.02
N ALA A 172 0.95 7.63 -13.41
CA ALA A 172 1.48 8.58 -14.39
C ALA A 172 0.79 8.41 -15.75
N GLU A 173 0.67 7.17 -16.25
CA GLU A 173 -0.02 6.86 -17.51
C GLU A 173 -1.51 7.26 -17.46
N LYS A 174 -2.21 6.96 -16.35
CA LYS A 174 -3.60 7.37 -16.14
C LYS A 174 -3.75 8.89 -16.10
N ALA A 175 -2.80 9.59 -15.46
CA ALA A 175 -2.80 11.05 -15.38
C ALA A 175 -2.58 11.70 -16.76
N GLU A 176 -1.66 11.17 -17.56
CA GLU A 176 -1.42 11.61 -18.93
C GLU A 176 -2.65 11.39 -19.82
N ARG A 177 -3.25 10.20 -19.77
CA ARG A 177 -4.49 9.89 -20.50
C ARG A 177 -5.63 10.83 -20.12
N LYS A 178 -5.76 11.17 -18.83
CA LYS A 178 -6.77 12.13 -18.33
C LYS A 178 -6.51 13.55 -18.83
N LYS A 179 -5.23 14.00 -18.87
CA LYS A 179 -4.85 15.30 -19.45
C LYS A 179 -5.22 15.36 -20.93
N HIS A 180 -4.87 14.34 -21.72
CA HIS A 180 -5.18 14.30 -23.14
C HIS A 180 -6.70 14.32 -23.40
N LEU A 181 -7.48 13.55 -22.62
CA LEU A 181 -8.95 13.56 -22.72
C LEU A 181 -9.54 14.94 -22.36
N SER A 182 -8.99 15.62 -21.35
CA SER A 182 -9.39 16.98 -20.95
C SER A 182 -9.14 17.99 -22.07
N ILE A 183 -7.95 17.96 -22.70
CA ILE A 183 -7.61 18.82 -23.84
C ILE A 183 -8.61 18.59 -24.99
N LYS A 184 -8.86 17.32 -25.36
CA LYS A 184 -9.82 16.97 -26.42
C LYS A 184 -11.22 17.51 -26.13
N ARG A 185 -11.68 17.42 -24.87
CA ARG A 185 -12.98 17.94 -24.43
C ARG A 185 -13.05 19.47 -24.54
N ASN A 186 -12.00 20.16 -24.12
CA ASN A 186 -11.93 21.62 -24.17
C ASN A 186 -11.94 22.13 -25.62
N ILE A 187 -11.19 21.49 -26.52
CA ILE A 187 -11.19 21.81 -27.95
C ILE A 187 -12.58 21.60 -28.54
N ALA A 188 -13.21 20.45 -28.29
CA ALA A 188 -14.56 20.15 -28.77
C ALA A 188 -15.59 21.19 -28.28
N ALA A 189 -15.52 21.58 -27.01
CA ALA A 189 -16.41 22.61 -26.45
C ALA A 189 -16.19 23.99 -27.11
N SER A 190 -14.94 24.38 -27.36
CA SER A 190 -14.62 25.63 -28.07
C SER A 190 -15.13 25.63 -29.51
N VAL A 191 -14.94 24.54 -30.24
CA VAL A 191 -15.46 24.39 -31.61
C VAL A 191 -17.00 24.43 -31.63
N ALA A 192 -17.67 23.78 -30.68
CA ALA A 192 -19.12 23.82 -30.56
C ALA A 192 -19.65 25.24 -30.32
N ARG A 193 -19.02 26.01 -29.40
CA ARG A 193 -19.36 27.43 -29.16
C ARG A 193 -19.19 28.29 -30.41
N ALA A 194 -18.10 28.11 -31.15
CA ALA A 194 -17.86 28.85 -32.38
C ALA A 194 -18.91 28.53 -33.46
N LYS A 195 -19.27 27.25 -33.63
CA LYS A 195 -20.33 26.82 -34.55
C LYS A 195 -21.71 27.37 -34.16
N ALA A 196 -22.05 27.37 -32.87
CA ALA A 196 -23.30 27.94 -32.37
C ALA A 196 -23.38 29.45 -32.63
N LYS A 197 -22.29 30.19 -32.34
CA LYS A 197 -22.21 31.63 -32.63
C LYS A 197 -22.34 31.92 -34.12
N LYS A 198 -21.71 31.11 -34.99
CA LYS A 198 -21.84 31.24 -36.45
C LYS A 198 -23.27 30.98 -36.93
N ARG A 199 -23.97 29.99 -36.37
CA ARG A 199 -25.38 29.72 -36.69
C ARG A 199 -26.31 30.87 -36.28
N GLN A 200 -26.05 31.50 -35.13
CA GLN A 200 -26.82 32.66 -34.68
C GLN A 200 -26.62 33.87 -35.60
N LEU A 201 -25.39 34.15 -36.01
CA LEU A 201 -25.07 35.24 -36.96
C LEU A 201 -25.73 35.03 -38.32
N ASN A 202 -25.68 33.81 -38.86
CA ASN A 202 -26.29 33.50 -40.14
C ASN A 202 -27.85 33.53 -40.08
N GLY A 203 -28.45 33.16 -38.94
CA GLY A 203 -29.91 33.24 -38.76
C GLY A 203 -30.45 34.67 -38.58
N THR A 204 -29.60 35.63 -38.18
CA THR A 204 -29.98 37.04 -38.11
C THR A 204 -29.95 37.75 -39.47
N GLU A 205 -29.14 37.29 -40.42
CA GLU A 205 -29.03 37.88 -41.77
C GLU A 205 -30.20 37.51 -42.70
N GLU A 206 -30.80 36.31 -42.54
CA GLU A 206 -31.97 35.91 -43.33
C GLU A 206 -33.25 36.67 -42.96
N ASN A 207 -33.35 37.20 -41.73
CA ASN A 207 -34.55 37.89 -41.25
C ASN A 207 -34.55 39.41 -41.54
N THR A 208 -33.44 39.97 -42.02
CA THR A 208 -33.34 41.39 -42.41
C THR A 208 -33.62 41.65 -43.90
N ASN A 209 -33.72 40.62 -44.74
CA ASN A 209 -34.01 40.73 -46.17
C ASN A 209 -35.48 40.44 -46.56
N ALA A 210 -36.39 40.35 -45.58
CA ALA A 210 -37.80 40.01 -45.79
C ALA A 210 -38.79 41.17 -45.51
N VAL A 211 -38.34 42.43 -45.53
CA VAL A 211 -39.19 43.63 -45.36
C VAL A 211 -39.11 44.51 -46.59
#